data_AF-A0A7X9KLH9-F1
#
_entry.id   AF-A0A7X9KLH9-F1
#
_cell.length_a   1.000
_cell.length_b   1.000
_cell.length_c   1.000
_cell.angle_alpha   90.00
_cell.angle_beta   90.00
_cell.angle_gamma   90.00
#
_symmetry.space_group_name_H-M   'P 1'
#
loop_
_entity.id
_entity.type
_entity.pdbx_description
1 polymer ?
#
loop_
_entity_poly.entity_id
_entity_poly.type
_entity_poly.pdbx_seq_one_letter_code
_entity_poly.pdbx_strand_id
1 'polypeptide(L)'
;AGAFPLAVTLLTAYFNGDSSEFGTSDLASVLGGTTVVCALLCGVIAAASITSEFGFGTIRPTFAATPQRLRVVVAKGAVVVLATTALATVVQLVGWFAGSAIARGRGATIDLAEVPTAVPAMVGAVVLTALMSLAGYGFGLITRSTPVAVSILIVWPLIAEGLVGGLLGLATDNDDIPRWMPFQAGIRLALVELVDDGPSRLMAGGYFGAVALLLVALGAWAVNRRDA
;
A
#
# COMPACT_ATOMS: atom_id res chain seq x y z
N ALA A 1 4.00 6.92 -10.27
CA ALA A 1 4.05 5.78 -9.32
C ALA A 1 4.39 4.46 -10.03
N GLY A 2 3.68 4.04 -11.08
CA GLY A 2 3.85 2.69 -11.66
C GLY A 2 5.14 2.39 -12.44
N ALA A 3 5.88 3.38 -12.93
CA ALA A 3 7.09 3.13 -13.74
C ALA A 3 8.26 2.56 -12.92
N PHE A 4 8.38 2.93 -11.64
CA PHE A 4 9.47 2.49 -10.76
C PHE A 4 9.49 0.97 -10.53
N PRO A 5 8.41 0.33 -10.04
CA PRO A 5 8.41 -1.11 -9.82
C PRO A 5 8.60 -1.91 -11.11
N LEU A 6 8.06 -1.42 -12.24
CA LEU A 6 8.30 -2.05 -13.54
C LEU A 6 9.77 -1.96 -13.96
N ALA A 7 10.37 -0.77 -13.89
CA ALA A 7 11.77 -0.57 -14.26
C ALA A 7 12.70 -1.47 -13.44
N VAL A 8 12.52 -1.51 -12.11
CA VAL A 8 13.34 -2.35 -11.23
C VAL A 8 13.12 -3.83 -11.53
N THR A 9 11.87 -4.28 -11.64
CA THR A 9 11.58 -5.71 -11.88
C THR A 9 12.13 -6.17 -13.23
N LEU A 10 11.94 -5.38 -14.29
CA LEU A 10 12.44 -5.72 -15.62
C LEU A 10 13.97 -5.72 -15.68
N LEU A 11 14.61 -4.76 -15.00
CA LEU A 11 16.06 -4.68 -14.94
C LEU A 11 16.64 -5.86 -14.14
N THR A 12 16.01 -6.23 -13.02
CA THR A 12 16.41 -7.41 -12.23
C THR A 12 16.22 -8.70 -13.01
N ALA A 13 15.07 -8.88 -13.68
CA ALA A 13 14.84 -10.01 -14.57
C ALA A 13 15.84 -10.04 -15.73
N TYR A 14 16.25 -8.87 -16.20
CA TYR A 14 17.23 -8.75 -17.27
C TYR A 14 18.62 -9.19 -16.80
N PHE A 15 19.11 -8.69 -15.67
CA PHE A 15 20.47 -8.99 -15.23
C PHE A 15 20.62 -10.36 -14.57
N ASN A 16 19.59 -10.86 -13.90
CA ASN A 16 19.67 -12.11 -13.14
C ASN A 16 19.02 -13.30 -13.85
N GLY A 17 18.37 -13.11 -15.01
CA GLY A 17 17.69 -14.21 -15.70
C GLY A 17 18.59 -15.34 -16.22
N ASP A 18 19.91 -15.14 -16.25
CA ASP A 18 20.91 -16.14 -16.68
C ASP A 18 21.57 -16.87 -15.49
N SER A 19 21.27 -16.48 -14.24
CA SER A 19 21.78 -17.20 -13.08
C SER A 19 20.91 -18.43 -12.81
N SER A 20 21.56 -19.56 -12.51
CA SER A 20 20.89 -20.83 -12.20
C SER A 20 20.04 -20.79 -10.92
N GLU A 21 20.20 -19.74 -10.11
CA GLU A 21 19.48 -19.54 -8.85
C GLU A 21 18.22 -18.68 -9.02
N PHE A 22 18.06 -17.96 -10.13
CA PHE A 22 16.94 -17.03 -10.31
C PHE A 22 15.65 -17.75 -10.70
N GLY A 23 14.68 -17.75 -9.80
CA GLY A 23 13.42 -18.47 -9.96
C GLY A 23 12.17 -17.62 -9.87
N THR A 24 11.02 -18.32 -9.88
CA THR A 24 9.68 -17.75 -9.69
C THR A 24 9.56 -16.94 -8.39
N SER A 25 10.17 -17.41 -7.30
CA SER A 25 10.17 -16.75 -5.99
C SER A 25 10.89 -15.41 -6.02
N ASP A 26 12.00 -15.30 -6.72
CA ASP A 26 12.80 -14.07 -6.83
C ASP A 26 12.09 -13.00 -7.65
N LEU A 27 11.50 -13.38 -8.78
CA LEU A 27 10.68 -12.46 -9.56
C LEU A 27 9.50 -11.94 -8.74
N ALA A 28 8.81 -12.83 -8.04
CA ALA A 28 7.67 -12.46 -7.22
C ALA A 28 8.09 -11.60 -6.01
N SER A 29 9.25 -11.87 -5.39
CA SER A 29 9.75 -11.11 -4.23
C SER A 29 10.21 -9.72 -4.63
N VAL A 30 10.91 -9.57 -5.76
CA VAL A 30 11.32 -8.27 -6.32
C VAL A 30 10.09 -7.43 -6.69
N LEU A 31 9.11 -8.06 -7.34
CA LEU A 31 7.87 -7.38 -7.73
C LEU A 31 7.03 -6.98 -6.49
N GLY A 32 6.95 -7.85 -5.49
CA GLY A 32 6.29 -7.56 -4.21
C GLY A 32 6.97 -6.43 -3.43
N GLY A 33 8.30 -6.50 -3.28
CA GLY A 33 9.08 -5.50 -2.55
C GLY A 33 9.03 -4.11 -3.18
N THR A 34 9.14 -4.03 -4.51
CA THR A 34 9.02 -2.75 -5.23
C THR A 34 7.60 -2.17 -5.18
N THR A 35 6.58 -3.02 -5.04
CA THR A 35 5.19 -2.58 -4.88
C THR A 35 4.94 -1.89 -3.53
N VAL A 36 5.71 -2.18 -2.47
CA VAL A 36 5.60 -1.47 -1.17
C VAL A 36 5.87 0.03 -1.34
N VAL A 37 6.88 0.38 -2.12
CA VAL A 37 7.18 1.79 -2.44
C VAL A 37 6.04 2.40 -3.27
N CYS A 38 5.51 1.65 -4.23
CA CYS A 38 4.37 2.08 -5.03
C CYS A 38 3.13 2.33 -4.16
N ALA A 39 2.87 1.47 -3.16
CA ALA A 39 1.77 1.62 -2.21
C ALA A 39 1.87 2.93 -1.41
N LEU A 40 3.06 3.27 -0.92
CA LEU A 40 3.29 4.56 -0.24
C LEU A 40 3.04 5.75 -1.18
N LEU A 41 3.54 5.70 -2.42
CA LEU A 41 3.32 6.74 -3.42
C LEU A 41 1.82 6.88 -3.79
N CYS A 42 1.11 5.77 -3.91
CA CYS A 42 -0.34 5.75 -4.13
C CYS A 42 -1.10 6.31 -2.92
N GLY A 43 -0.61 6.07 -1.70
CA GLY A 43 -1.07 6.74 -0.48
C GLY A 43 -0.90 8.27 -0.55
N VAL A 44 0.27 8.74 -1.01
CA VAL A 44 0.54 10.18 -1.18
C VAL A 44 -0.38 10.80 -2.23
N ILE A 45 -0.60 10.11 -3.36
CA ILE A 45 -1.56 10.54 -4.38
C ILE A 45 -2.97 10.65 -3.77
N ALA A 46 -3.37 9.67 -2.96
CA ALA A 46 -4.66 9.68 -2.31
C ALA A 46 -4.81 10.84 -1.30
N ALA A 47 -3.79 11.09 -0.49
CA ALA A 47 -3.75 12.24 0.42
C ALA A 47 -3.83 13.57 -0.34
N ALA A 48 -3.01 13.73 -1.38
CA ALA A 48 -2.97 14.95 -2.21
C ALA A 48 -4.29 15.22 -2.94
N SER A 49 -4.99 14.15 -3.36
CA SER A 49 -6.26 14.27 -4.07
C SER A 49 -7.33 14.99 -3.23
N ILE A 50 -7.37 14.73 -1.92
CA ILE A 50 -8.37 15.35 -1.03
C ILE A 50 -7.88 16.67 -0.44
N THR A 51 -6.59 16.80 -0.11
CA THR A 51 -6.03 18.05 0.43
C THR A 51 -6.01 19.17 -0.58
N SER A 52 -5.86 18.87 -1.88
CA SER A 52 -5.96 19.87 -2.94
C SER A 52 -7.34 20.53 -3.01
N GLU A 53 -8.42 19.81 -2.71
CA GLU A 53 -9.77 20.39 -2.66
C GLU A 53 -9.95 21.36 -1.50
N PHE A 54 -9.34 21.06 -0.36
CA PHE A 54 -9.30 21.98 0.78
C PHE A 54 -8.44 23.22 0.45
N GLY A 55 -7.31 23.03 -0.25
CA GLY A 55 -6.40 24.11 -0.64
C GLY A 55 -7.02 25.09 -1.64
N PHE A 56 -7.74 24.59 -2.65
CA PHE A 56 -8.42 25.43 -3.66
C PHE A 56 -9.82 25.90 -3.24
N GLY A 57 -10.32 25.47 -2.07
CA GLY A 57 -11.65 25.83 -1.57
C GLY A 57 -12.82 25.25 -2.37
N THR A 58 -12.57 24.33 -3.31
CA THR A 58 -13.56 23.72 -4.19
C THR A 58 -14.54 22.81 -3.45
N ILE A 59 -14.21 22.39 -2.23
CA ILE A 59 -15.09 21.58 -1.38
C ILE A 59 -16.36 22.33 -0.94
N ARG A 60 -16.27 23.67 -0.80
CA ARG A 60 -17.37 24.52 -0.32
C ARG A 60 -18.57 24.57 -1.29
N PRO A 61 -18.40 24.88 -2.59
CA PRO A 61 -19.53 24.85 -3.53
C PRO A 61 -20.11 23.44 -3.72
N THR A 62 -19.31 22.38 -3.61
CA THR A 62 -19.84 21.00 -3.68
C THR A 62 -20.76 20.67 -2.51
N PHE A 63 -20.39 21.09 -1.29
CA PHE A 63 -21.23 20.92 -0.10
C PHE A 63 -22.45 21.84 -0.07
N ALA A 64 -22.40 22.99 -0.75
CA ALA A 64 -23.57 23.85 -0.92
C ALA A 64 -24.62 23.22 -1.86
N ALA A 65 -24.17 22.47 -2.88
CA ALA A 65 -25.05 21.82 -3.86
C ALA A 65 -25.62 20.47 -3.39
N THR A 66 -24.98 19.80 -2.42
CA THR A 66 -25.40 18.46 -1.96
C THR A 66 -25.66 18.45 -0.44
N PRO A 67 -26.89 18.18 0.02
CA PRO A 67 -27.21 18.16 1.45
C PRO A 67 -26.55 16.98 2.21
N GLN A 68 -26.00 15.99 1.52
CA GLN A 68 -25.37 14.80 2.11
C GLN A 68 -23.85 14.80 1.91
N ARG A 69 -23.15 15.64 2.66
CA ARG A 69 -21.69 15.87 2.59
C ARG A 69 -20.85 14.59 2.68
N LEU A 70 -21.26 13.64 3.51
CA LEU A 70 -20.56 12.35 3.68
C LEU A 70 -20.59 11.49 2.41
N ARG A 71 -21.67 11.52 1.62
CA ARG A 71 -21.73 10.72 0.38
C ARG A 71 -20.69 11.16 -0.63
N VAL A 72 -20.43 12.46 -0.73
CA VAL A 72 -19.41 13.02 -1.62
C VAL A 72 -18.02 12.58 -1.21
N VAL A 73 -17.71 12.66 0.09
CA VAL A 73 -16.41 12.22 0.64
C VAL A 73 -16.20 10.73 0.37
N VAL A 74 -17.18 9.88 0.67
CA VAL A 74 -17.07 8.43 0.42
C VAL A 74 -16.93 8.12 -1.07
N ALA A 75 -17.71 8.78 -1.94
CA ALA A 75 -17.61 8.57 -3.38
C ALA A 75 -16.22 8.95 -3.93
N LYS A 76 -15.66 10.09 -3.51
CA LYS A 76 -14.32 10.52 -3.92
C LYS A 76 -13.24 9.58 -3.40
N GLY A 77 -13.32 9.20 -2.13
CA GLY A 77 -12.41 8.22 -1.55
C GLY A 77 -12.45 6.90 -2.31
N ALA A 78 -13.65 6.39 -2.62
CA ALA A 78 -13.82 5.17 -3.40
C ALA A 78 -13.18 5.27 -4.80
N VAL A 79 -13.41 6.37 -5.53
CA VAL A 79 -12.80 6.57 -6.86
C VAL A 79 -11.28 6.55 -6.80
N VAL A 80 -10.69 7.26 -5.84
CA VAL A 80 -9.22 7.35 -5.71
C VAL A 80 -8.61 6.02 -5.29
N VAL A 81 -9.22 5.32 -4.34
CA VAL A 81 -8.78 3.98 -3.91
C VAL A 81 -8.93 2.98 -5.05
N LEU A 82 -10.04 3.00 -5.79
CA LEU A 82 -10.23 2.12 -6.95
C LEU A 82 -9.22 2.41 -8.07
N ALA A 83 -8.95 3.69 -8.36
CA ALA A 83 -7.99 4.07 -9.40
C ALA A 83 -6.56 3.64 -9.05
N THR A 84 -6.13 3.86 -7.80
CA THR A 84 -4.81 3.44 -7.31
C THR A 84 -4.67 1.91 -7.23
N THR A 85 -5.74 1.22 -6.84
CA THR A 85 -5.79 -0.25 -6.85
C THR A 85 -5.71 -0.80 -8.27
N ALA A 86 -6.49 -0.25 -9.20
CA ALA A 86 -6.43 -0.64 -10.62
C ALA A 86 -5.03 -0.42 -11.21
N LEU A 87 -4.39 0.71 -10.88
CA LEU A 87 -3.01 0.98 -11.28
C LEU A 87 -2.05 -0.08 -10.73
N ALA A 88 -2.15 -0.45 -9.45
CA ALA A 88 -1.31 -1.48 -8.85
C ALA A 88 -1.53 -2.85 -9.49
N THR A 89 -2.78 -3.21 -9.81
CA THR A 89 -3.09 -4.44 -10.56
C THR A 89 -2.43 -4.44 -11.92
N VAL A 90 -2.51 -3.35 -12.68
CA VAL A 90 -1.85 -3.24 -13.99
C VAL A 90 -0.34 -3.38 -13.86
N VAL A 91 0.27 -2.72 -12.87
CA VAL A 91 1.71 -2.81 -12.60
C VAL A 91 2.13 -4.24 -12.25
N GLN A 92 1.36 -4.93 -11.42
CA GLN A 92 1.63 -6.32 -11.04
C GLN A 92 1.52 -7.27 -12.24
N LEU A 93 0.46 -7.14 -13.05
CA LEU A 93 0.29 -7.96 -14.25
C LEU A 93 1.40 -7.70 -15.26
N VAL A 94 1.67 -6.44 -15.60
CA VAL A 94 2.72 -6.08 -16.56
C VAL A 94 4.10 -6.51 -16.06
N GLY A 95 4.41 -6.25 -14.79
CA GLY A 95 5.68 -6.63 -14.18
C GLY A 95 5.90 -8.14 -14.20
N TRP A 96 4.85 -8.92 -13.89
CA TRP A 96 4.91 -10.37 -13.94
C TRP A 96 5.07 -10.91 -15.37
N PHE A 97 4.21 -10.50 -16.30
CA PHE A 97 4.25 -11.04 -17.67
C PHE A 97 5.52 -10.61 -18.43
N ALA A 98 5.91 -9.34 -18.32
CA ALA A 98 7.12 -8.87 -18.98
C ALA A 98 8.39 -9.39 -18.27
N GLY A 99 8.41 -9.44 -16.94
CA GLY A 99 9.52 -10.00 -16.17
C GLY A 99 9.73 -11.50 -16.44
N SER A 100 8.66 -12.29 -16.43
CA SER A 100 8.72 -13.72 -16.74
C SER A 100 9.10 -14.00 -18.19
N ALA A 101 8.64 -13.19 -19.16
CA ALA A 101 9.05 -13.33 -20.56
C ALA A 101 10.56 -13.08 -20.75
N ILE A 102 11.11 -12.04 -20.10
CA ILE A 102 12.55 -11.73 -20.15
C ILE A 102 13.36 -12.84 -19.47
N ALA A 103 12.93 -13.29 -18.28
CA ALA A 103 13.63 -14.32 -17.53
C ALA A 103 13.64 -15.68 -18.28
N ARG A 104 12.50 -16.11 -18.84
CA ARG A 104 12.42 -17.32 -19.67
C ARG A 104 13.28 -17.23 -20.93
N GLY A 105 13.35 -16.05 -21.55
CA GLY A 105 14.25 -15.80 -22.69
C GLY A 105 15.74 -15.95 -22.36
N ARG A 106 16.09 -15.97 -21.07
CA ARG A 106 17.45 -16.17 -20.57
C ARG A 106 17.73 -17.53 -19.96
N GLY A 107 16.76 -18.45 -19.99
CA GLY A 107 16.94 -19.80 -19.48
C GLY A 107 16.41 -20.03 -18.07
N ALA A 108 15.85 -19.01 -17.40
CA ALA A 108 15.17 -19.20 -16.11
C ALA A 108 13.83 -19.93 -16.27
N THR A 109 13.56 -20.88 -15.38
CA THR A 109 12.27 -21.57 -15.28
C THR A 109 11.32 -20.78 -14.38
N ILE A 110 10.32 -20.15 -14.99
CA ILE A 110 9.31 -19.37 -14.26
C ILE A 110 7.94 -20.02 -14.40
N ASP A 111 7.45 -20.63 -13.33
CA ASP A 111 6.11 -21.20 -13.22
C ASP A 111 5.48 -20.86 -11.86
N LEU A 112 4.30 -20.24 -11.90
CA LEU A 112 3.50 -19.93 -10.71
C LEU A 112 3.05 -21.20 -9.97
N ALA A 113 2.95 -22.33 -10.66
CA ALA A 113 2.58 -23.60 -10.03
C ALA A 113 3.65 -24.11 -9.06
N GLU A 114 4.93 -23.73 -9.27
CA GLU A 114 6.04 -24.12 -8.40
C GLU A 114 6.01 -23.37 -7.05
N VAL A 115 5.43 -22.16 -7.03
CA VAL A 115 5.40 -21.30 -5.84
C VAL A 115 3.95 -20.94 -5.49
N PRO A 116 3.27 -21.77 -4.66
CA PRO A 116 1.87 -21.54 -4.29
C PRO A 116 1.60 -20.19 -3.61
N THR A 117 2.61 -19.59 -2.98
CA THR A 117 2.51 -18.31 -2.27
C THR A 117 2.68 -17.09 -3.16
N ALA A 118 3.14 -17.25 -4.41
CA ALA A 118 3.38 -16.13 -5.33
C ALA A 118 2.09 -15.40 -5.69
N VAL A 119 1.02 -16.12 -6.05
CA VAL A 119 -0.28 -15.51 -6.37
C VAL A 119 -0.88 -14.78 -5.15
N PRO A 120 -0.97 -15.39 -3.95
CA PRO A 120 -1.38 -14.67 -2.74
C PRO A 120 -0.55 -13.41 -2.44
N ALA A 121 0.76 -13.43 -2.71
CA ALA A 121 1.63 -12.28 -2.50
C ALA A 121 1.34 -11.15 -3.48
N MET A 122 1.15 -11.46 -4.76
CA MET A 122 0.80 -10.47 -5.78
C MET A 122 -0.56 -9.83 -5.50
N VAL A 123 -1.56 -10.64 -5.14
CA VAL A 123 -2.88 -10.14 -4.72
C VAL A 123 -2.75 -9.29 -3.46
N GLY A 124 -1.97 -9.75 -2.49
CA GLY A 124 -1.72 -9.02 -1.25
C GLY A 124 -1.00 -7.68 -1.47
N ALA A 125 -0.11 -7.58 -2.46
CA ALA A 125 0.54 -6.32 -2.84
C ALA A 125 -0.45 -5.30 -3.41
N VAL A 126 -1.43 -5.75 -4.19
CA VAL A 126 -2.55 -4.91 -4.67
C VAL A 126 -3.42 -4.46 -3.50
N VAL A 127 -3.77 -5.38 -2.60
CA VAL A 127 -4.56 -5.07 -1.39
C VAL A 127 -3.81 -4.07 -0.49
N LEU A 128 -2.51 -4.27 -0.27
CA LEU A 128 -1.66 -3.35 0.49
C LEU A 128 -1.70 -1.93 -0.11
N THR A 129 -1.63 -1.82 -1.43
CA THR A 129 -1.75 -0.52 -2.12
C THR A 129 -3.11 0.11 -1.84
N ALA A 130 -4.20 -0.65 -1.94
CA ALA A 130 -5.56 -0.16 -1.65
C ALA A 130 -5.67 0.36 -0.20
N LEU A 131 -5.13 -0.40 0.76
CA LEU A 131 -5.13 -0.04 2.18
C LEU A 131 -4.29 1.20 2.46
N MET A 132 -3.13 1.33 1.81
CA MET A 132 -2.28 2.53 1.92
C MET A 132 -2.92 3.76 1.27
N SER A 133 -3.60 3.60 0.14
CA SER A 133 -4.39 4.67 -0.47
C SER A 133 -5.54 5.10 0.43
N LEU A 134 -6.20 4.16 1.10
CA LEU A 134 -7.25 4.46 2.07
C LEU A 134 -6.71 5.21 3.29
N ALA A 135 -5.57 4.78 3.84
CA ALA A 135 -4.89 5.46 4.95
C ALA A 135 -4.45 6.88 4.55
N GLY A 136 -3.83 7.04 3.38
CA GLY A 136 -3.45 8.34 2.83
C GLY A 136 -4.64 9.29 2.66
N TYR A 137 -5.76 8.78 2.14
CA TYR A 137 -7.01 9.53 2.05
C TYR A 137 -7.52 9.98 3.44
N GLY A 138 -7.48 9.09 4.43
CA GLY A 138 -7.84 9.39 5.82
C GLY A 138 -6.98 10.50 6.44
N PHE A 139 -5.66 10.43 6.28
CA PHE A 139 -4.77 11.52 6.75
C PHE A 139 -5.04 12.84 6.03
N GLY A 140 -5.31 12.79 4.72
CA GLY A 140 -5.67 13.97 3.95
C GLY A 140 -6.94 14.65 4.49
N LEU A 141 -7.96 13.87 4.87
CA LEU A 141 -9.18 14.38 5.51
C LEU A 141 -8.92 15.02 6.88
N ILE A 142 -8.07 14.41 7.70
CA ILE A 142 -7.77 14.88 9.06
C ILE A 142 -6.96 16.18 9.04
N THR A 143 -5.93 16.24 8.18
CA THR A 143 -4.94 17.31 8.18
C THR A 143 -5.32 18.50 7.31
N ARG A 144 -6.11 18.27 6.24
CA ARG A 144 -6.50 19.29 5.24
C ARG A 144 -5.31 20.04 4.61
N SER A 145 -4.09 19.48 4.70
CA SER A 145 -2.85 20.10 4.22
C SER A 145 -1.94 19.05 3.61
N THR A 146 -1.59 19.22 2.33
CA THR A 146 -0.78 18.23 1.59
C THR A 146 0.57 17.96 2.24
N PRO A 147 1.39 18.98 2.61
CA PRO A 147 2.69 18.72 3.22
C PRO A 147 2.59 17.93 4.53
N VAL A 148 1.58 18.24 5.35
CA VAL A 148 1.38 17.58 6.66
C VAL A 148 0.92 16.14 6.46
N ALA A 149 -0.07 15.92 5.57
CA ALA A 149 -0.57 14.58 5.27
C ALA A 149 0.54 13.67 4.75
N VAL A 150 1.34 14.17 3.79
CA VAL A 150 2.45 13.44 3.19
C VAL A 150 3.55 13.15 4.21
N SER A 151 3.88 14.12 5.06
CA SER A 151 4.89 13.93 6.12
C SER A 151 4.47 12.83 7.08
N ILE A 152 3.21 12.84 7.56
CA ILE A 152 2.69 11.81 8.45
C ILE A 152 2.69 10.44 7.75
N LEU A 153 2.20 10.38 6.51
CA LEU A 153 2.10 9.13 5.76
C LEU A 153 3.46 8.49 5.49
N ILE A 154 4.54 9.26 5.40
CA ILE A 154 5.89 8.73 5.22
C ILE A 154 6.54 8.41 6.57
N VAL A 155 6.47 9.34 7.53
CA VAL A 155 7.15 9.21 8.83
C VAL A 155 6.53 8.11 9.69
N TRP A 156 5.20 7.92 9.64
CA TRP A 156 4.53 6.86 10.39
C TRP A 156 5.12 5.49 10.05
N PRO A 157 5.02 4.97 8.81
CA PRO A 157 5.43 3.62 8.49
C PRO A 157 6.95 3.42 8.54
N LEU A 158 7.74 4.43 8.16
CA LEU A 158 9.20 4.28 8.06
C LEU A 158 9.92 4.44 9.41
N ILE A 159 9.42 5.32 10.28
CA ILE A 159 10.14 5.74 11.49
C ILE A 159 9.31 5.40 12.72
N ALA A 160 8.07 5.89 12.79
CA ALA A 160 7.28 5.79 14.01
C ALA A 160 6.97 4.33 14.36
N GLU A 161 6.58 3.50 13.39
CA GLU A 161 6.29 2.09 13.68
C GLU A 161 7.52 1.31 14.13
N GLY A 162 8.67 1.51 13.49
CA GLY A 162 9.91 0.84 13.87
C GLY A 162 10.36 1.23 15.28
N LEU A 163 10.32 2.52 15.59
CA LEU A 163 10.71 3.03 16.91
C LEU A 163 9.74 2.57 18.00
N VAL A 164 8.43 2.76 17.79
CA VAL A 164 7.42 2.39 18.79
C VAL A 164 7.38 0.88 18.98
N GLY A 165 7.44 0.11 17.90
CA GLY A 165 7.49 -1.36 17.96
C GLY A 165 8.72 -1.84 18.72
N GLY A 166 9.91 -1.33 18.39
CA GLY A 166 11.15 -1.70 19.06
C GLY A 166 11.17 -1.32 20.56
N LEU A 167 10.70 -0.12 20.90
CA LEU A 167 10.61 0.31 22.30
C LEU A 167 9.60 -0.53 23.10
N LEU A 168 8.45 -0.86 22.52
CA LEU A 168 7.45 -1.72 23.17
C LEU A 168 7.94 -3.15 23.34
N GLY A 169 8.67 -3.68 22.35
CA GLY A 169 9.30 -5.00 22.43
C GLY A 169 10.27 -5.09 23.60
N LEU A 170 11.16 -4.09 23.73
CA LEU A 170 12.09 -3.99 24.85
C LEU A 170 11.40 -3.78 26.21
N ALA A 171 10.32 -3.00 26.25
CA ALA A 171 9.61 -2.71 27.49
C ALA A 171 8.74 -3.88 27.99
N THR A 172 8.28 -4.75 27.09
CA THR A 172 7.34 -5.85 27.37
C THR A 172 8.02 -7.22 27.33
N ASP A 173 9.31 -7.28 26.99
CA ASP A 173 10.07 -8.52 26.75
C ASP A 173 9.37 -9.44 25.73
N ASN A 174 8.77 -8.81 24.71
CA ASN A 174 7.98 -9.50 23.70
C ASN A 174 8.38 -9.03 22.30
N ASP A 175 9.20 -9.86 21.64
CA ASP A 175 9.75 -9.60 20.31
C ASP A 175 8.73 -9.64 19.18
N ASP A 176 7.48 -10.06 19.45
CA ASP A 176 6.42 -10.12 18.43
C ASP A 176 5.72 -8.79 18.22
N ILE A 177 5.76 -7.86 19.19
CA ILE A 177 5.03 -6.58 19.12
C ILE A 177 5.34 -5.77 17.85
N PRO A 178 6.61 -5.60 17.42
CA PRO A 178 6.92 -4.88 16.19
C PRO A 178 6.23 -5.47 14.94
N ARG A 179 5.98 -6.79 14.92
CA ARG A 179 5.39 -7.52 13.79
C ARG A 179 3.89 -7.27 13.64
N TRP A 180 3.24 -6.85 14.72
CA TRP A 180 1.82 -6.53 14.76
C TRP A 180 1.53 -5.06 14.48
N MET A 181 2.55 -4.24 14.21
CA MET A 181 2.35 -2.85 13.85
C MET A 181 1.61 -2.75 12.49
N PRO A 182 0.71 -1.77 12.30
CA PRO A 182 -0.22 -1.74 11.16
C PRO A 182 0.43 -1.87 9.78
N PHE A 183 1.48 -1.11 9.51
CA PHE A 183 2.20 -1.18 8.25
C PHE A 183 3.07 -2.43 8.15
N GLN A 184 3.75 -2.82 9.22
CA GLN A 184 4.55 -4.06 9.26
C GLN A 184 3.70 -5.30 8.97
N ALA A 185 2.53 -5.40 9.61
CA ALA A 185 1.53 -6.42 9.32
C ALA A 185 1.08 -6.32 7.85
N GLY A 186 0.75 -5.11 7.38
CA GLY A 186 0.36 -4.87 5.98
C GLY A 186 1.38 -5.37 4.96
N ILE A 187 2.69 -5.16 5.18
CA ILE A 187 3.75 -5.64 4.26
C ILE A 187 3.70 -7.15 4.08
N ARG A 188 3.31 -7.93 5.10
CA ARG A 188 3.22 -9.40 5.01
C ARG A 188 2.22 -9.88 3.96
N LEU A 189 1.27 -9.03 3.55
CA LEU A 189 0.40 -9.32 2.41
C LEU A 189 1.21 -9.49 1.12
N ALA A 190 2.25 -8.68 0.92
CA ALA A 190 3.03 -8.59 -0.31
C ALA A 190 4.27 -9.52 -0.34
N LEU A 191 4.62 -10.15 0.78
CA LEU A 191 5.77 -11.07 0.86
C LEU A 191 5.45 -12.41 0.20
N VAL A 192 6.40 -13.00 -0.52
CA VAL A 192 6.27 -14.34 -1.12
C VAL A 192 6.54 -15.41 -0.08
N GLU A 193 7.63 -15.23 0.68
CA GLU A 193 8.00 -16.08 1.80
C GLU A 193 7.51 -15.43 3.10
N LEU A 194 6.67 -16.16 3.83
CA LEU A 194 6.24 -15.77 5.17
C LEU A 194 7.21 -16.42 6.14
N VAL A 195 7.90 -15.62 6.96
CA VAL A 195 8.63 -16.15 8.13
C VAL A 195 7.58 -16.65 9.14
N ASP A 196 7.76 -17.87 9.66
CA ASP A 196 6.73 -18.65 10.38
C ASP A 196 6.13 -17.99 11.64
N ASP A 197 6.75 -16.94 12.18
CA ASP A 197 6.33 -16.32 13.44
C ASP A 197 5.48 -15.04 13.25
N GLY A 198 4.30 -15.11 12.65
CA GLY A 198 3.30 -14.07 12.92
C GLY A 198 2.04 -14.09 12.08
N PRO A 199 1.27 -12.97 12.02
CA PRO A 199 -0.11 -13.01 11.59
C PRO A 199 -0.26 -13.52 10.15
N SER A 200 -1.27 -14.36 9.95
CA SER A 200 -1.65 -14.84 8.62
C SER A 200 -1.96 -13.65 7.71
N ARG A 201 -1.77 -13.80 6.39
CA ARG A 201 -2.04 -12.75 5.39
C ARG A 201 -3.42 -12.11 5.57
N LEU A 202 -4.44 -12.93 5.82
CA LEU A 202 -5.82 -12.49 6.05
C LEU A 202 -5.95 -11.65 7.32
N MET A 203 -5.34 -12.09 8.42
CA MET A 203 -5.38 -11.37 9.68
C MET A 203 -4.62 -10.04 9.60
N ALA A 204 -3.46 -10.06 8.96
CA ALA A 204 -2.63 -8.88 8.76
C ALA A 204 -3.34 -7.83 7.88
N GLY A 205 -3.95 -8.26 6.77
CA GLY A 205 -4.76 -7.38 5.92
C GLY A 205 -6.03 -6.87 6.59
N GLY A 206 -6.71 -7.72 7.37
CA GLY A 206 -7.88 -7.32 8.15
C GLY A 206 -7.54 -6.27 9.22
N TYR A 207 -6.43 -6.46 9.93
CA TYR A 207 -5.95 -5.53 10.95
C TYR A 207 -5.58 -4.17 10.34
N PHE A 208 -4.75 -4.15 9.30
CA PHE A 208 -4.39 -2.90 8.65
C PHE A 208 -5.61 -2.23 7.97
N GLY A 209 -6.52 -3.02 7.41
CA GLY A 209 -7.79 -2.55 6.88
C GLY A 209 -8.67 -1.87 7.93
N ALA A 210 -8.75 -2.43 9.15
CA ALA A 210 -9.46 -1.81 10.25
C ALA A 210 -8.85 -0.45 10.64
N VAL A 211 -7.52 -0.37 10.71
CA VAL A 211 -6.80 0.89 10.99
C VAL A 211 -7.05 1.94 9.89
N ALA A 212 -6.95 1.55 8.63
CA ALA A 212 -7.18 2.45 7.49
C ALA A 212 -8.63 2.96 7.46
N LEU A 213 -9.62 2.08 7.72
CA LEU A 213 -11.03 2.47 7.83
C LEU A 213 -11.27 3.41 9.00
N LEU A 214 -10.62 3.17 10.14
CA LEU A 214 -10.71 4.04 11.31
C LEU A 214 -10.16 5.45 11.00
N LEU A 215 -9.03 5.55 10.30
CA LEU A 215 -8.47 6.84 9.86
C LEU A 215 -9.45 7.61 8.96
N VAL A 216 -10.09 6.92 8.00
CA VAL A 216 -11.10 7.54 7.13
C VAL A 216 -12.34 7.95 7.91
N ALA A 217 -12.81 7.12 8.85
CA ALA A 217 -13.96 7.43 9.70
C ALA A 217 -13.69 8.67 10.58
N LEU A 218 -12.51 8.76 11.19
CA LEU A 218 -12.09 9.92 11.96
C LEU A 218 -11.97 11.17 11.10
N GLY A 219 -11.42 11.04 9.89
CA GLY A 219 -11.33 12.14 8.93
C GLY A 219 -12.71 12.64 8.49
N ALA A 220 -13.62 11.73 8.12
CA ALA A 220 -14.98 12.05 7.72
C ALA A 220 -15.77 12.71 8.86
N TRP A 221 -15.59 12.23 10.10
CA TRP A 221 -16.17 12.82 11.28
C TRP A 221 -15.63 14.22 11.57
N ALA A 222 -14.32 14.43 11.43
CA ALA A 222 -13.68 15.73 11.61
C ALA A 222 -14.19 16.76 10.58
N VAL A 223 -14.44 16.32 9.34
CA VAL A 223 -15.08 17.16 8.31
C VAL A 223 -16.47 17.61 8.71
N ASN A 224 -17.27 16.71 9.30
CA ASN A 224 -18.64 17.04 9.70
C ASN A 224 -18.73 17.97 10.91
N ARG A 225 -17.74 17.94 11.82
CA ARG A 225 -17.74 18.77 13.05
C ARG A 225 -17.07 20.14 12.92
N ARG A 226 -16.05 20.25 12.06
CA ARG A 226 -15.22 21.48 11.98
C ARG A 226 -15.75 22.52 11.00
N ASP A 227 -16.76 22.18 10.21
CA ASP A 227 -17.45 23.12 9.33
C ASP A 227 -18.70 23.66 10.05
N ALA A 228 -18.46 24.48 11.08
CA ALA A 228 -19.42 25.42 11.68
C ALA A 228 -19.00 26.84 11.33
#